data_AF-A0A7Y4SFA2-F1
#
_entry.id   AF-A0A7Y4SFA2-F1
#
_cell.length_a   1.000
_cell.length_b   1.000
_cell.length_c   1.000
_cell.angle_alpha   90.00
_cell.angle_beta   90.00
_cell.angle_gamma   90.00
#
_symmetry.space_group_name_H-M   'P 1'
#
loop_
_entity.id
_entity.type
_entity.pdbx_description
1 polymer ?
#
loop_
_entity_poly.entity_id
_entity_poly.type
_entity_poly.pdbx_seq_one_letter_code
_entity_poly.pdbx_strand_id
1 'polypeptide(L)'
;MGPSRTELMQFKVTAYEKKVIEDFVRKRGDTVSEYVRSAVIMDMVLEGEVKAMKIVVDTIGRKAVQLLNKRAKRLEKLGAEATDS
;
A
#
# COMPACT_ATOMS: atom_id res chain seq x y z
N MET A 1 26.76 -3.29 -1.94
CA MET A 1 25.73 -4.13 -1.29
C MET A 1 25.25 -5.11 -2.36
N GLY A 2 25.36 -6.43 -2.12
CA GLY A 2 24.90 -7.44 -3.08
C GLY A 2 23.37 -7.37 -3.27
N PRO A 3 22.81 -8.03 -4.31
CA PRO A 3 21.37 -8.06 -4.50
C PRO A 3 20.71 -8.63 -3.26
N SER A 4 19.88 -7.83 -2.60
CA SER A 4 19.09 -8.23 -1.44
C SER A 4 18.24 -9.43 -1.82
N ARG A 5 18.48 -10.57 -1.17
CA ARG A 5 17.77 -11.83 -1.41
C ARG A 5 16.28 -11.60 -1.15
N THR A 6 15.45 -11.85 -2.14
CA THR A 6 13.99 -11.75 -2.01
C THR A 6 13.45 -13.04 -1.38
N GLU A 7 12.47 -12.91 -0.47
CA GLU A 7 11.78 -14.03 0.16
C GLU A 7 10.29 -14.01 -0.18
N LEU A 8 9.66 -15.19 -0.23
CA LEU A 8 8.24 -15.33 -0.54
C LEU A 8 7.39 -15.27 0.74
N MET A 9 6.32 -14.49 0.72
CA MET A 9 5.28 -14.49 1.74
C MET A 9 4.02 -15.13 1.17
N GLN A 10 3.48 -16.13 1.87
CA GLN A 10 2.24 -16.80 1.49
C GLN A 10 1.10 -16.34 2.42
N PHE A 11 -0.05 -16.02 1.82
CA PHE A 11 -1.27 -15.68 2.54
C PHE A 11 -2.43 -16.47 1.96
N LYS A 12 -3.39 -16.82 2.82
CA LYS A 12 -4.61 -17.53 2.41
C LYS A 12 -5.66 -16.51 2.00
N VAL A 13 -6.31 -16.78 0.88
CA VAL A 13 -7.48 -16.04 0.41
C VAL A 13 -8.53 -17.03 -0.08
N THR A 14 -9.78 -16.64 0.03
CA THR A 14 -10.89 -17.32 -0.65
C THR A 14 -10.81 -17.10 -2.16
N ALA A 15 -11.52 -17.94 -2.92
CA ALA A 15 -11.59 -17.79 -4.37
C ALA A 15 -12.22 -16.45 -4.81
N TYR A 16 -13.17 -15.95 -4.03
CA TYR A 16 -13.81 -14.66 -4.29
C TYR A 16 -12.83 -13.49 -4.09
N GLU A 17 -12.14 -13.45 -2.95
CA GLU A 17 -11.12 -12.43 -2.66
C GLU A 17 -10.03 -12.43 -3.74
N LYS A 18 -9.53 -13.61 -4.11
CA LYS A 18 -8.55 -13.75 -5.19
C LYS A 18 -9.02 -13.08 -6.48
N LYS A 19 -10.24 -13.39 -6.94
CA LYS A 19 -10.80 -12.84 -8.17
C LYS A 19 -10.92 -11.31 -8.10
N VAL A 20 -11.43 -10.78 -7.00
CA VAL A 20 -11.60 -9.33 -6.81
C VAL A 20 -10.26 -8.60 -6.85
N ILE A 21 -9.24 -9.15 -6.18
CA ILE A 21 -7.88 -8.58 -6.16
C ILE A 21 -7.27 -8.62 -7.56
N GLU A 22 -7.33 -9.77 -8.25
CA GLU A 22 -6.79 -9.92 -9.60
C GLU A 22 -7.46 -8.97 -10.61
N ASP A 23 -8.78 -8.85 -10.58
CA ASP A 23 -9.52 -7.95 -11.48
C ASP A 23 -9.21 -6.47 -11.23
N PHE A 24 -9.05 -6.07 -9.96
CA PHE A 24 -8.68 -4.70 -9.60
C PHE A 24 -7.26 -4.34 -10.06
N VAL A 25 -6.32 -5.25 -9.81
CA VAL A 25 -4.90 -5.06 -10.11
C VAL A 25 -4.64 -5.07 -11.63
N ARG A 26 -5.29 -5.99 -12.36
CA ARG A 26 -5.19 -6.05 -13.83
C ARG A 26 -5.62 -4.74 -14.50
N LYS A 27 -6.68 -4.08 -14.00
CA LYS A 27 -7.16 -2.79 -14.54
C LYS A 27 -6.12 -1.67 -14.41
N ARG A 28 -5.15 -1.80 -13.52
CA ARG A 28 -4.12 -0.80 -13.22
C ARG A 28 -2.77 -1.11 -13.87
N GLY A 29 -2.64 -2.25 -14.55
CA GLY A 29 -1.38 -2.70 -15.15
C GLY A 29 -0.30 -3.07 -14.13
N ASP A 30 -0.71 -3.49 -12.93
CA ASP A 30 0.17 -3.81 -11.81
C ASP A 30 0.17 -5.34 -11.55
N THR A 31 1.06 -5.86 -10.71
CA THR A 31 1.04 -7.27 -10.28
C THR A 31 0.40 -7.44 -8.91
N VAL A 32 -0.26 -8.58 -8.66
CA VAL A 32 -0.90 -8.85 -7.35
C VAL A 32 0.13 -8.77 -6.22
N SER A 33 1.34 -9.28 -6.45
CA SER A 33 2.44 -9.24 -5.51
C SER A 33 2.86 -7.81 -5.14
N GLU A 34 3.01 -6.93 -6.12
CA GLU A 34 3.42 -5.53 -5.89
C GLU A 34 2.30 -4.74 -5.21
N TYR A 35 1.06 -4.95 -5.63
CA TYR A 35 -0.11 -4.33 -5.02
C TYR A 35 -0.26 -4.73 -3.54
N VAL A 36 -0.28 -6.03 -3.24
CA VAL A 36 -0.46 -6.53 -1.86
C VAL A 36 0.69 -6.09 -0.98
N ARG A 37 1.94 -6.21 -1.45
CA ARG A 37 3.11 -5.75 -0.71
C ARG A 37 3.01 -4.25 -0.39
N SER A 38 2.64 -3.43 -1.38
CA SER A 38 2.50 -1.98 -1.18
C SER A 38 1.37 -1.65 -0.22
N ALA A 39 0.22 -2.33 -0.33
CA ALA A 39 -0.92 -2.11 0.57
C ALA A 39 -0.56 -2.41 2.03
N VAL A 40 0.08 -3.55 2.30
CA VAL A 40 0.52 -3.95 3.66
C VAL A 40 1.54 -2.96 4.23
N ILE A 41 2.54 -2.54 3.43
CA ILE A 41 3.53 -1.56 3.90
C ILE A 41 2.88 -0.20 4.18
N MET A 42 1.93 0.24 3.35
CA MET A 42 1.22 1.50 3.58
C MET A 42 0.34 1.46 4.81
N ASP A 43 -0.33 0.35 5.08
CA ASP A 43 -1.11 0.15 6.31
C ASP A 43 -0.24 0.32 7.56
N MET A 44 0.94 -0.32 7.57
CA MET A 44 1.93 -0.12 8.64
C MET A 44 2.37 1.34 8.79
N VAL A 45 2.49 2.09 7.68
CA VAL A 45 2.82 3.52 7.74
C VAL A 45 1.69 4.33 8.37
N LEU A 46 0.44 4.01 8.07
CA LEU A 46 -0.73 4.68 8.65
C LEU A 46 -0.84 4.42 10.16
N GLU A 47 -0.46 3.22 10.61
CA GLU A 47 -0.33 2.86 12.03
C GLU A 47 0.92 3.45 12.71
N GLY A 48 1.78 4.17 11.96
CA GLY A 48 2.94 4.88 12.50
C GLY A 48 4.22 4.04 12.63
N GLU A 49 4.30 2.87 12.00
CA GLU A 49 5.51 2.03 12.04
C GLU A 49 6.66 2.66 11.26
N VAL A 50 7.68 3.11 11.99
CA VAL A 50 8.82 3.85 11.43
C VAL A 50 9.64 3.02 10.44
N LYS A 51 9.77 1.69 10.66
CA LYS A 51 10.48 0.81 9.72
C LYS A 51 9.76 0.72 8.38
N ALA A 52 8.43 0.72 8.38
CA ALA A 52 7.64 0.73 7.14
C ALA A 52 7.86 2.02 6.35
N MET A 53 7.90 3.17 7.05
CA MET A 53 8.20 4.46 6.42
C MET A 53 9.60 4.48 5.78
N LYS A 54 10.60 3.86 6.42
CA LYS A 54 11.93 3.69 5.82
C LYS A 54 11.87 2.84 4.55
N ILE A 55 11.14 1.73 4.54
CA ILE A 55 10.97 0.87 3.36
C ILE A 55 10.35 1.66 2.19
N VAL A 56 9.32 2.48 2.44
CA VAL A 56 8.69 3.29 1.37
C VAL A 56 9.66 4.35 0.84
N VAL A 57 10.41 5.02 1.72
CA VAL A 57 11.43 6.01 1.32
C VAL A 57 12.51 5.38 0.45
N ASP A 58 13.00 4.20 0.83
CA ASP A 58 14.07 3.50 0.12
C ASP A 58 13.60 2.90 -1.22
N THR A 59 12.30 2.54 -1.33
CA THR A 59 11.74 1.89 -2.53
C THR A 59 11.17 2.89 -3.55
N ILE A 60 10.46 3.94 -3.10
CA ILE A 60 9.67 4.84 -3.96
C ILE A 60 10.23 6.28 -3.96
N GLY A 61 11.06 6.61 -2.96
CA GLY A 61 11.64 7.93 -2.80
C GLY A 61 10.75 8.94 -2.05
N ARG A 62 11.40 9.93 -1.42
CA ARG A 62 10.76 10.91 -0.51
C ARG A 62 9.58 11.70 -1.14
N LYS A 63 9.63 11.99 -2.44
CA LYS A 63 8.57 12.75 -3.14
C LYS A 63 7.25 11.97 -3.24
N ALA A 64 7.32 10.65 -3.42
CA ALA A 64 6.14 9.81 -3.49
C ALA A 64 5.48 9.64 -2.11
N VAL A 65 6.27 9.51 -1.05
CA VAL A 65 5.79 9.52 0.34
C VAL A 65 5.04 10.80 0.66
N GLN A 66 5.57 11.97 0.25
CA GLN A 66 4.88 13.25 0.44
C GLN A 66 3.54 13.33 -0.30
N LEU A 67 3.45 12.76 -1.52
CA LEU A 67 2.20 12.70 -2.28
C LEU A 67 1.16 11.77 -1.61
N LEU A 68 1.60 10.65 -1.06
CA LEU A 68 0.75 9.72 -0.32
C LEU A 68 0.22 10.35 0.97
N ASN A 69 1.09 11.01 1.76
CA ASN A 69 0.66 11.77 2.93
C ASN A 69 -0.34 12.89 2.57
N LYS A 70 -0.14 13.58 1.44
CA LYS A 70 -1.11 14.57 0.95
C LYS A 70 -2.45 13.95 0.56
N ARG A 71 -2.47 12.72 -0.01
CA ARG A 71 -3.70 11.99 -0.32
C ARG A 71 -4.40 11.47 0.92
N ALA A 72 -3.67 10.91 1.88
CA ALA A 72 -4.20 10.45 3.16
C ALA A 72 -4.91 11.58 3.91
N LYS A 73 -4.26 12.75 4.05
CA LYS A 73 -4.88 13.96 4.63
C LYS A 73 -6.12 14.45 3.89
N ARG A 74 -6.20 14.19 2.58
CA ARG A 74 -7.35 14.58 1.75
C ARG A 74 -8.53 13.62 1.96
N LEU A 75 -8.25 12.33 2.15
CA LEU A 75 -9.25 11.33 2.52
C LEU A 75 -9.77 11.54 3.95
N GLU A 76 -8.89 11.89 4.89
CA GLU A 76 -9.25 12.26 6.26
C GLU A 76 -10.24 13.44 6.28
N LYS A 77 -9.98 14.48 5.48
CA LYS A 77 -10.92 15.61 5.33
C LYS A 77 -12.27 15.20 4.74
N LEU A 78 -12.28 14.36 3.71
CA LEU A 78 -13.52 13.89 3.10
C LEU A 78 -14.32 12.97 4.04
N GLY A 79 -13.63 12.18 4.87
CA GLY A 79 -14.26 11.37 5.91
C GLY A 79 -14.87 12.23 7.02
N ALA A 80 -14.20 13.29 7.43
CA ALA A 80 -14.71 14.24 8.43
C ALA A 80 -15.97 15.00 7.93
N GLU A 81 -15.98 15.41 6.67
CA GLU A 81 -17.15 16.09 6.05
C GLU A 81 -18.36 15.15 5.88
N ALA A 82 -18.15 13.83 5.74
CA ALA A 82 -19.21 12.84 5.60
C ALA A 82 -19.90 12.46 6.93
N THR A 83 -19.24 12.70 8.07
CA THR A 83 -19.80 12.45 9.42
C THR A 83 -20.59 13.63 10.00
N ASP A 84 -20.47 14.83 9.42
CA ASP A 84 -21.18 16.05 9.82
C ASP A 84 -22.48 16.32 9.00
N SER A 85 -22.93 15.35 8.19
CA SER A 85 -24.17 15.42 7.38
C SER A 85 -25.26 14.47 7.85
#